data_AF-A0A938JHC8-F1
#
_entry.id   AF-A0A938JHC8-F1
#
_cell.length_a   1.000
_cell.length_b   1.000
_cell.length_c   1.000
_cell.angle_alpha   90.00
_cell.angle_beta   90.00
_cell.angle_gamma   90.00
#
_symmetry.space_group_name_H-M   'P 1'
#
loop_
_entity.id
_entity.type
_entity.pdbx_description
1 polymer ?
#
loop_
_entity_poly.entity_id
_entity_poly.type
_entity_poly.pdbx_seq_one_letter_code
_entity_poly.pdbx_strand_id
1 'polypeptide(L)'
;MKPSRRADLLPALALGGAAVLLTACGGGSSTAPSTSAAPASSPASPTAEPPPTAAPLKVVAAFYPLQFAAEQVGGAAVEVVNLTPPGAEPHDLELTPQDVAL
;
A
#
# COMPACT_ATOMS: atom_id res chain seq x y z
N MET A 1 -14.25 36.86 -36.40
CA MET A 1 -14.94 37.30 -35.15
C MET A 1 -14.57 36.38 -34.00
N LYS A 2 -14.47 36.99 -32.82
CA LYS A 2 -13.93 36.57 -31.50
C LYS A 2 -14.43 35.21 -30.96
N PRO A 3 -13.63 34.49 -30.15
CA PRO A 3 -13.93 33.18 -29.56
C PRO A 3 -14.91 33.28 -28.38
N SER A 4 -15.70 32.22 -28.17
CA SER A 4 -16.55 32.08 -26.99
C SER A 4 -15.97 31.01 -26.06
N ARG A 5 -15.35 31.49 -24.98
CA ARG A 5 -15.02 30.72 -23.79
C ARG A 5 -16.32 30.50 -23.00
N ARG A 6 -16.64 29.24 -22.71
CA ARG A 6 -17.43 28.86 -21.53
C ARG A 6 -16.44 28.07 -20.66
N ALA A 7 -15.58 28.71 -19.89
CA ALA A 7 -15.91 29.30 -18.58
C ALA A 7 -16.87 28.37 -17.83
N ASP A 8 -16.24 27.57 -16.98
CA ASP A 8 -16.68 27.22 -15.63
C ASP A 8 -18.07 26.60 -15.49
N LEU A 9 -18.09 25.37 -14.99
CA LEU A 9 -18.98 24.92 -13.91
C LEU A 9 -18.65 23.46 -13.63
N LEU A 10 -17.60 23.27 -12.82
CA LEU A 10 -17.50 22.11 -11.93
C LEU A 10 -18.62 22.26 -10.88
N PRO A 11 -19.46 21.25 -10.65
CA PRO A 11 -19.96 20.98 -9.33
C PRO A 11 -19.08 19.87 -8.75
N ALA A 12 -18.21 20.28 -7.83
CA ALA A 12 -17.73 19.40 -6.79
C ALA A 12 -18.96 18.85 -6.04
N LEU A 13 -19.30 17.58 -6.28
CA LEU A 13 -20.24 16.85 -5.45
C LEU A 13 -19.43 16.00 -4.45
N ALA A 14 -18.92 16.69 -3.43
CA ALA A 14 -18.47 16.08 -2.19
C ALA A 14 -19.68 15.94 -1.27
N LEU A 15 -20.15 14.70 -1.05
CA LEU A 15 -21.07 14.31 0.05
C LEU A 15 -21.17 12.78 0.02
N GLY A 16 -20.88 11.99 1.05
CA GLY A 16 -20.50 12.28 2.42
C GLY A 16 -19.89 11.02 3.03
N GLY A 17 -19.00 11.23 4.00
CA GLY A 17 -18.36 10.17 4.76
C GLY A 17 -19.34 9.46 5.69
N ALA A 18 -19.30 8.13 5.68
CA ALA A 18 -19.81 7.30 6.76
C ALA A 18 -18.61 6.87 7.62
N ALA A 19 -18.17 7.75 8.51
CA ALA A 19 -17.23 7.37 9.56
C ALA A 19 -18.01 6.61 10.65
N VAL A 20 -17.86 5.29 10.67
CA VAL A 20 -18.41 4.44 11.72
C VAL A 20 -17.51 4.59 12.96
N LEU A 21 -17.96 5.35 13.95
CA LEU A 21 -17.29 5.48 15.25
C LEU A 21 -17.69 4.27 16.12
N LEU A 22 -16.80 3.27 16.24
CA LEU A 22 -16.93 2.21 17.24
C LEU A 22 -16.52 2.74 18.63
N THR A 23 -17.49 3.29 19.37
CA THR A 23 -17.34 3.57 20.79
C THR A 23 -17.57 2.29 21.60
N ALA A 24 -16.50 1.57 21.90
CA ALA A 24 -16.53 0.46 22.85
C ALA A 24 -16.36 0.99 24.28
N CYS A 25 -17.41 0.85 25.10
CA CYS A 25 -17.38 1.10 26.53
C CYS A 25 -17.12 -0.23 27.26
N GLY A 26 -15.96 -0.37 27.91
CA GLY A 26 -15.64 -1.46 28.82
C GLY A 26 -15.42 -0.92 30.23
N GLY A 27 -16.37 -1.19 31.13
CA GLY A 27 -16.35 -0.72 32.52
C GLY A 27 -15.36 -1.48 33.40
N GLY A 28 -14.61 -0.73 34.20
CA GLY A 28 -13.82 -1.22 35.32
C GLY A 28 -13.85 -0.20 36.45
N SER A 29 -14.53 -0.54 37.55
CA SER A 29 -14.73 0.28 38.73
C SER A 29 -13.42 0.54 39.50
N SER A 30 -13.16 1.76 39.98
CA SER A 30 -12.65 2.09 41.35
C SER A 30 -12.22 3.56 41.51
N THR A 31 -13.03 4.29 42.29
CA THR A 31 -12.73 5.33 43.30
C THR A 31 -11.32 5.98 43.38
N ALA A 32 -11.25 7.25 42.93
CA ALA A 32 -10.54 8.50 43.36
C ALA A 32 -9.37 8.50 44.40
N PRO A 33 -8.68 9.66 44.64
CA PRO A 33 -8.03 10.64 43.74
C PRO A 33 -6.57 10.99 44.18
N SER A 34 -5.90 11.88 43.44
CA SER A 34 -4.90 12.89 43.90
C SER A 34 -3.42 12.76 43.48
N THR A 35 -2.97 13.88 42.90
CA THR A 35 -1.63 14.52 42.93
C THR A 35 -0.59 14.28 41.84
N SER A 36 -0.11 15.45 41.40
CA SER A 36 1.24 15.82 41.01
C SER A 36 1.65 15.72 39.55
N ALA A 37 1.89 16.91 39.00
CA ALA A 37 2.46 17.18 37.71
C ALA A 37 3.94 16.77 37.64
N ALA A 38 4.33 16.25 36.48
CA ALA A 38 5.68 16.40 35.96
C ALA A 38 5.54 16.65 34.44
N PRO A 39 6.08 17.75 33.88
CA PRO A 39 6.25 17.84 32.45
C PRO A 39 7.41 16.91 32.10
N ALA A 40 7.09 15.69 31.64
CA ALA A 40 8.11 14.86 31.01
C ALA A 40 8.51 15.54 29.71
N SER A 41 9.73 16.08 29.69
CA SER A 41 10.38 16.60 28.50
C SER A 41 10.28 15.56 27.39
N SER A 42 9.53 15.89 26.34
CA SER A 42 9.52 15.12 25.11
C SER A 42 10.95 15.06 24.57
N PRO A 43 11.58 13.88 24.43
CA PRO A 43 12.81 13.80 23.66
C PRO A 43 12.47 14.23 22.24
N ALA A 44 13.24 15.18 21.72
CA ALA A 44 13.13 15.60 20.33
C ALA A 44 13.22 14.34 19.45
N SER A 45 12.21 14.14 18.62
CA SER A 45 12.21 13.09 17.59
C SER A 45 13.51 13.22 16.80
N PRO A 46 14.28 12.13 16.59
CA PRO A 46 15.33 12.19 15.61
C PRO A 46 14.69 12.58 14.27
N THR A 47 15.19 13.63 13.65
CA THR A 47 14.91 13.91 12.24
C THR A 47 15.42 12.69 11.47
N ALA A 48 14.51 11.77 11.18
CA ALA A 48 14.82 10.54 10.48
C ALA A 48 15.30 10.92 9.08
N GLU A 49 16.58 10.70 8.83
CA GLU A 49 17.10 10.58 7.47
C GLU A 49 16.21 9.56 6.74
N PRO A 50 15.71 9.87 5.53
CA PRO A 50 14.85 8.94 4.82
C PRO A 50 15.62 7.62 4.64
N PRO A 51 15.04 6.47 5.03
CA PRO A 51 15.73 5.20 4.92
C PRO A 51 16.14 4.97 3.46
N PRO A 52 17.28 4.30 3.22
CA PRO A 52 17.66 3.93 1.87
C PRO A 52 16.49 3.18 1.22
N THR A 53 16.10 3.59 0.01
CA THR A 53 15.02 2.91 -0.72
C THR A 53 15.45 1.47 -0.95
N ALA A 54 14.83 0.55 -0.22
CA ALA A 54 15.09 -0.88 -0.38
C ALA A 54 14.78 -1.28 -1.82
N ALA A 55 15.66 -2.09 -2.42
CA ALA A 55 15.41 -2.64 -3.75
C ALA A 55 14.15 -3.53 -3.72
N PRO A 56 13.36 -3.57 -4.80
CA PRO A 56 12.19 -4.42 -4.89
C PRO A 56 12.58 -5.90 -4.78
N LEU A 57 11.70 -6.69 -4.15
CA LEU A 57 11.89 -8.12 -4.01
C LEU A 57 11.56 -8.81 -5.33
N LYS A 58 12.50 -9.62 -5.85
CA LYS A 58 12.26 -10.44 -7.04
C LYS A 58 11.33 -11.60 -6.73
N VAL A 59 10.27 -11.73 -7.51
CA VAL A 59 9.29 -12.82 -7.45
C VAL A 59 9.25 -13.51 -8.81
N VAL A 60 9.35 -14.83 -8.82
CA VAL A 60 9.17 -15.62 -10.05
C VAL A 60 7.80 -16.28 -9.98
N ALA A 61 6.96 -16.02 -10.99
CA ALA A 61 5.65 -16.61 -11.14
C ALA A 61 5.66 -17.62 -12.29
N ALA A 62 4.94 -18.73 -12.12
CA ALA A 62 4.89 -19.77 -13.15
C ALA A 62 4.08 -19.34 -14.39
N PHE A 63 2.98 -18.60 -14.22
CA PHE A 63 2.08 -18.18 -15.31
C PHE A 63 1.26 -16.94 -14.93
N TYR A 64 0.57 -16.32 -15.91
CA TYR A 64 0.03 -14.96 -15.80
C TYR A 64 -0.93 -14.69 -14.63
N PRO A 65 -1.93 -15.53 -14.32
CA PRO A 65 -2.79 -15.34 -13.14
C PRO A 65 -2.02 -15.15 -11.83
N LEU A 66 -0.91 -15.88 -11.65
CA LEU A 66 -0.07 -15.73 -10.47
C LEU A 66 0.81 -14.47 -10.54
N GLN A 67 1.33 -14.14 -11.73
CA GLN A 67 2.02 -12.87 -11.95
C GLN A 67 1.11 -11.68 -11.58
N PHE A 68 -0.10 -11.66 -12.13
CA PHE A 68 -1.09 -10.61 -11.88
C PHE A 68 -1.39 -10.48 -10.38
N ALA A 69 -1.67 -11.59 -9.69
CA ALA A 69 -1.91 -11.57 -8.25
C ALA A 69 -0.71 -11.02 -7.47
N ALA A 70 0.52 -11.44 -7.82
CA ALA A 70 1.73 -10.97 -7.17
C ALA A 70 1.98 -9.47 -7.39
N GLU A 71 1.76 -8.96 -8.59
CA GLU A 71 1.87 -7.53 -8.91
C GLU A 71 0.82 -6.70 -8.16
N GLN A 72 -0.42 -7.17 -8.09
CA GLN A 72 -1.49 -6.47 -7.36
C GLN A 72 -1.25 -6.43 -5.85
N VAL A 73 -0.70 -7.51 -5.28
CA VAL A 73 -0.43 -7.60 -3.83
C VAL A 73 0.86 -6.87 -3.46
N GLY A 74 1.93 -7.04 -4.23
CA GLY A 74 3.26 -6.50 -3.92
C GLY A 74 3.48 -5.05 -4.36
N GLY A 75 2.75 -4.57 -5.37
CA GLY A 75 2.87 -3.22 -5.89
C GLY A 75 4.33 -2.84 -6.22
N ALA A 76 4.75 -1.65 -5.81
CA ALA A 76 6.12 -1.17 -6.04
C ALA A 76 7.21 -1.89 -5.22
N ALA A 77 6.83 -2.77 -4.28
CA ALA A 77 7.79 -3.50 -3.46
C ALA A 77 8.31 -4.78 -4.13
N VAL A 78 7.75 -5.18 -5.28
CA VAL A 78 8.14 -6.41 -5.98
C VAL A 78 8.47 -6.16 -7.45
N GLU A 79 9.37 -6.99 -7.97
CA GLU A 79 9.63 -7.14 -9.39
C GLU A 79 9.24 -8.58 -9.77
N VAL A 80 8.21 -8.75 -10.58
CA VAL A 80 7.68 -10.08 -10.93
C VAL A 80 8.17 -10.51 -12.31
N VAL A 81 8.75 -11.70 -12.41
CA VAL A 81 9.13 -12.36 -13.66
C VAL A 81 8.18 -13.54 -13.89
N ASN A 82 7.66 -13.69 -15.10
CA ASN A 82 6.80 -14.81 -15.46
C ASN A 82 7.56 -15.79 -16.35
N LEU A 83 7.59 -17.06 -15.93
CA LEU A 83 8.27 -18.14 -16.65
C LEU A 83 7.53 -18.54 -17.92
N THR A 84 6.20 -18.47 -17.95
CA THR A 84 5.41 -18.79 -19.14
C THR A 84 5.26 -17.54 -20.03
N PRO A 85 5.77 -17.54 -21.28
CA PRO A 85 5.59 -16.42 -22.19
C PRO A 85 4.11 -16.10 -22.48
N PRO A 86 3.77 -14.84 -22.83
CA PRO A 86 2.40 -14.50 -23.21
C PRO A 86 1.87 -15.37 -24.36
N GLY A 87 0.71 -15.98 -24.16
CA GLY A 87 0.07 -16.86 -25.14
C GLY A 87 0.62 -18.29 -25.20
N ALA A 88 1.68 -18.61 -24.45
CA ALA A 88 2.13 -19.98 -24.28
C ALA A 88 1.25 -20.73 -23.27
N GLU A 89 1.11 -22.04 -23.47
CA GLU A 89 0.36 -22.92 -22.60
C GLU A 89 1.26 -23.31 -21.40
N PRO A 90 0.86 -23.03 -20.14
CA PRO A 90 1.74 -23.20 -18.98
C PRO A 90 1.98 -24.66 -18.56
N HIS A 91 1.17 -25.60 -19.01
CA HIS A 91 1.37 -27.03 -18.82
C HIS A 91 2.34 -27.64 -19.85
N ASP A 92 2.57 -26.96 -20.97
CA ASP A 92 3.57 -27.34 -21.99
C ASP A 92 4.95 -26.67 -21.77
N LEU A 93 5.11 -25.84 -20.74
CA LEU A 93 6.37 -25.16 -20.43
C LEU A 93 7.44 -26.18 -19.98
N GLU A 94 8.53 -26.25 -20.73
CA GLU A 94 9.76 -26.95 -20.34
C GLU A 94 10.82 -25.92 -19.94
N LEU A 95 11.39 -26.06 -18.73
CA LEU A 95 12.40 -25.13 -18.22
C LEU A 95 13.77 -25.37 -18.84
N THR A 96 14.45 -24.28 -19.21
CA THR A 96 15.86 -24.34 -19.61
C THR A 96 16.77 -24.21 -18.38
N PRO A 97 18.05 -24.61 -18.49
CA PRO A 97 19.03 -24.33 -17.42
C PRO A 97 19.19 -22.85 -17.08
N GLN A 98 18.86 -21.95 -18.01
CA GLN A 98 18.95 -20.50 -17.79
C GLN A 98 17.83 -20.01 -16.86
N ASP A 99 16.64 -20.62 -16.94
CA ASP A 99 15.47 -20.23 -16.14
C ASP A 99 15.63 -20.56 -14.65
N VAL A 100 16.54 -21.49 -14.31
CA VAL A 100 16.80 -21.93 -12.94
C VAL A 100 18.08 -21.35 -12.32
N ALA A 101 18.91 -20.65 -13.11
CA ALA A 101 20.23 -20.17 -12.70
C ALA A 101 20.22 -18.82 -11.95
N LEU A 102 19.22 -18.62 -11.06
CA LEU A 102 18.94 -17.37 -10.32
C LEU A 102 20.16 -16.58 -9.85
#